data_AF-A0AAD4FE45-F1
#
_entry.id   AF-A0AAD4FE45-F1
#
_cell.length_a   1.000
_cell.length_b   1.000
_cell.length_c   1.000
_cell.angle_alpha   90.00
_cell.angle_beta   90.00
_cell.angle_gamma   90.00
#
_symmetry.space_group_name_H-M   'P 1'
#
loop_
_entity.id
_entity.type
_entity.pdbx_description
1 polymer ?
#
loop_
_entity_poly.entity_id
_entity_poly.type
_entity_poly.pdbx_seq_one_letter_code
_entity_poly.pdbx_strand_id
1 'polypeptide(L)'
;MQSLSRTAVAAARASRTSLPRQSRRFAHDEHAHGHPSPAVDEPMGYGFWITIGVIPAGIAVYAMSRKDGENNEPYFTRLIANATAGLHEKWTSQNDHHVRMIEQAGEDRVLFMNTRPQEYVQMKFPEIMNAGSPYNVPAGSQVQMDKVIEKYKKLANEDNERKLEKLRNNQISSEQPFEGKTRVKKAPDMF
;
A
#
# COMPACT_ATOMS: atom_id res chain seq x y z
N MET A 1 -9.52 -11.27 18.84
CA MET A 1 -9.24 -11.87 17.52
C MET A 1 -10.03 -11.10 16.48
N GLN A 2 -9.30 -10.60 15.47
CA GLN A 2 -9.71 -10.50 14.05
C GLN A 2 -11.05 -9.82 13.70
N SER A 3 -10.95 -8.60 13.15
CA SER A 3 -11.98 -8.00 12.30
C SER A 3 -11.40 -7.33 11.04
N LEU A 4 -10.35 -7.92 10.43
CA LEU A 4 -9.71 -7.38 9.22
C LEU A 4 -10.10 -8.10 7.92
N SER A 5 -11.06 -9.01 7.94
CA SER A 5 -11.42 -9.85 6.78
C SER A 5 -12.59 -9.33 5.93
N ARG A 6 -13.01 -8.07 6.07
CA ARG A 6 -14.20 -7.55 5.34
C ARG A 6 -13.94 -6.51 4.24
N THR A 7 -12.72 -6.04 4.05
CA THR A 7 -12.45 -4.90 3.16
C THR A 7 -12.22 -5.26 1.68
N ALA A 8 -11.95 -6.52 1.33
CA ALA A 8 -11.67 -6.88 -0.08
C ALA A 8 -12.93 -7.08 -0.95
N VAL A 9 -14.09 -7.44 -0.37
CA VAL A 9 -15.30 -7.79 -1.15
C VAL A 9 -16.14 -6.56 -1.54
N ALA A 10 -15.94 -5.41 -0.87
CA ALA A 10 -16.69 -4.19 -1.16
C ALA A 10 -16.19 -3.41 -2.39
N ALA A 11 -14.96 -3.66 -2.87
CA ALA A 11 -14.39 -2.95 -4.01
C ALA A 11 -14.90 -3.45 -5.39
N ALA A 12 -15.57 -4.60 -5.43
CA ALA A 12 -15.97 -5.25 -6.69
C ALA A 12 -17.35 -4.82 -7.24
N ARG A 13 -18.07 -3.87 -6.61
CA ARG A 13 -19.49 -3.57 -6.92
C ARG A 13 -19.79 -2.19 -7.52
N ALA A 14 -18.81 -1.41 -7.97
CA ALA A 14 -19.06 -0.01 -8.35
C ALA A 14 -18.58 0.41 -9.75
N SER A 15 -18.63 -0.45 -10.77
CA SER A 15 -18.50 -0.04 -12.18
C SER A 15 -19.86 -0.13 -12.90
N ARG A 16 -20.76 0.82 -12.62
CA ARG A 16 -21.90 1.06 -13.52
C ARG A 16 -21.35 1.76 -14.76
N THR A 17 -21.46 1.12 -15.91
CA THR A 17 -21.17 1.72 -17.21
C THR A 17 -22.16 2.84 -17.48
N SER A 18 -21.71 4.09 -17.60
CA SER A 18 -22.58 5.17 -18.09
C SER A 18 -22.75 4.99 -19.59
N LEU A 19 -23.96 4.62 -20.03
CA LEU A 19 -24.30 4.63 -21.45
C LEU A 19 -24.16 6.06 -22.00
N PRO A 20 -23.49 6.29 -23.14
CA PRO A 20 -23.39 7.62 -23.73
C PRO A 20 -24.79 8.10 -24.14
N ARG A 21 -25.25 9.22 -23.58
CA ARG A 21 -26.45 9.91 -24.09
C ARG A 21 -26.15 10.40 -25.51
N GLN A 22 -27.00 10.00 -26.44
CA GLN A 22 -27.02 10.51 -27.81
C GLN A 22 -27.09 12.05 -27.80
N SER A 23 -26.16 12.70 -28.51
CA SER A 23 -26.19 14.15 -28.66
C SER A 23 -27.44 14.55 -29.45
N ARG A 24 -28.25 15.45 -28.87
CA ARG A 24 -29.33 16.11 -29.61
C ARG A 24 -28.67 17.03 -30.63
N ARG A 25 -28.84 16.73 -31.92
CA ARG A 25 -28.54 17.67 -32.99
C ARG A 25 -29.65 18.71 -32.98
N PHE A 26 -29.30 19.95 -32.67
CA PHE A 26 -30.14 21.09 -33.00
C PHE A 26 -29.98 21.34 -34.51
N ALA A 27 -30.76 20.61 -35.31
CA ALA A 27 -31.02 21.03 -36.68
C ALA A 27 -32.04 22.17 -36.60
N HIS A 28 -31.55 23.40 -36.59
CA HIS A 28 -32.39 24.57 -36.84
C HIS A 28 -32.62 24.62 -38.35
N ASP A 29 -33.83 24.26 -38.75
CA ASP A 29 -34.39 24.55 -40.06
C ASP A 29 -35.00 25.95 -39.98
N GLU A 30 -34.30 26.95 -40.52
CA GLU A 30 -34.80 28.32 -40.67
C GLU A 30 -34.66 28.71 -42.14
N HIS A 31 -35.50 28.11 -42.98
CA HIS A 31 -35.88 28.71 -44.25
C HIS A 31 -36.90 29.83 -44.00
N ALA A 32 -36.41 31.06 -43.82
CA ALA A 32 -37.24 32.26 -43.90
C ALA A 32 -36.64 33.24 -44.92
N HIS A 33 -37.49 33.60 -45.88
CA HIS A 33 -37.17 34.35 -47.08
C HIS A 33 -36.83 35.83 -46.82
N GLY A 34 -35.79 36.31 -47.49
CA GLY A 34 -35.67 37.65 -48.06
C GLY A 34 -36.02 38.86 -47.19
N HIS A 35 -35.04 39.35 -46.42
CA HIS A 35 -34.91 40.78 -46.08
C HIS A 35 -33.42 41.15 -45.98
N PRO A 36 -32.98 42.31 -46.53
CA PRO A 36 -31.60 42.78 -46.39
C PRO A 36 -31.38 43.25 -44.95
N SER A 37 -30.88 42.34 -44.11
CA SER A 37 -30.36 42.70 -42.79
C SER A 37 -29.05 43.47 -42.96
N PRO A 38 -28.75 44.49 -42.14
CA PRO A 38 -27.48 45.22 -42.20
C PRO A 38 -26.31 44.23 -42.13
N ALA A 39 -25.23 44.49 -42.87
CA ALA A 39 -24.02 43.66 -42.85
C ALA A 39 -23.56 43.47 -41.40
N VAL A 40 -23.90 42.33 -40.82
CA VAL A 40 -23.40 41.93 -39.51
C VAL A 40 -21.97 41.50 -39.78
N ASP A 41 -21.02 42.27 -39.26
CA ASP A 41 -19.60 41.89 -39.26
C ASP A 41 -19.49 40.55 -38.52
N GLU A 42 -19.43 39.44 -39.26
CA GLU A 42 -19.17 38.13 -38.68
C GLU A 42 -17.76 38.17 -38.07
N PRO A 43 -17.61 38.12 -36.73
CA PRO A 43 -16.29 38.17 -36.14
C PRO A 43 -15.52 36.93 -36.61
N MET A 44 -14.28 37.14 -37.04
CA MET A 44 -13.41 36.05 -37.47
C MET A 44 -13.43 34.92 -36.44
N GLY A 45 -13.87 33.74 -36.87
CA GLY A 45 -14.13 32.61 -36.00
C GLY A 45 -12.90 32.24 -35.16
N TYR A 46 -13.13 31.63 -34.00
CA TYR A 46 -12.07 31.27 -33.03
C TYR A 46 -10.87 30.54 -33.66
N GLY A 47 -11.09 29.76 -34.72
CA GLY A 47 -10.01 29.08 -35.46
C GLY A 47 -8.94 30.04 -36.01
N PHE A 48 -9.31 31.24 -36.45
CA PHE A 48 -8.38 32.24 -36.96
C PHE A 48 -7.46 32.80 -35.85
N TRP A 49 -8.02 33.07 -34.68
CA TRP A 49 -7.23 33.55 -33.55
C TRP A 49 -6.31 32.46 -32.98
N ILE A 50 -6.75 31.19 -33.03
CA ILE A 50 -5.91 30.05 -32.66
C ILE A 50 -4.72 29.91 -33.62
N THR A 51 -4.92 30.02 -34.94
CA THR A 51 -3.82 29.90 -35.90
C THR A 51 -2.83 31.05 -35.77
N ILE A 52 -3.31 32.28 -35.57
CA ILE A 52 -2.43 33.42 -35.26
C ILE A 52 -1.65 33.21 -33.96
N GLY A 53 -2.24 32.58 -32.94
CA GLY A 53 -1.54 32.28 -31.69
C GLY A 53 -0.50 31.17 -31.82
N VAL A 54 -0.78 30.15 -32.63
CA VAL A 54 0.11 28.98 -32.82
C VAL A 54 1.42 29.35 -33.50
N ILE A 55 1.42 30.30 -34.44
CA ILE A 55 2.64 30.70 -35.17
C ILE A 55 3.72 31.29 -34.23
N PRO A 56 3.46 32.36 -33.45
CA PRO A 56 4.45 32.90 -32.52
C PRO A 56 4.75 31.94 -31.37
N ALA A 57 3.76 31.15 -30.92
CA ALA A 57 4.01 30.10 -29.91
C ALA A 57 4.98 29.03 -30.43
N GLY A 58 4.82 28.60 -31.69
CA GLY A 58 5.72 27.66 -32.35
C GLY A 58 7.13 28.22 -32.51
N ILE A 59 7.26 29.50 -32.87
CA ILE A 59 8.55 30.19 -32.95
C ILE A 59 9.22 30.27 -31.57
N ALA A 60 8.46 30.59 -30.52
CA ALA A 60 8.97 30.65 -29.15
C ALA A 60 9.46 29.27 -28.66
N VAL A 61 8.67 28.21 -28.90
CA VAL A 61 9.07 26.83 -28.57
C VAL A 61 10.30 26.42 -29.37
N TYR A 62 10.36 26.79 -30.65
CA TYR A 62 11.51 26.51 -31.50
C TYR A 62 12.78 27.21 -31.03
N ALA A 63 12.69 28.48 -30.65
CA ALA A 63 13.79 29.23 -30.07
C ALA A 63 14.28 28.60 -28.75
N MET A 64 13.35 28.18 -27.88
CA MET A 64 13.69 27.54 -26.60
C MET A 64 14.24 26.11 -26.76
N SER A 65 13.89 25.44 -27.85
CA SER A 65 14.35 24.09 -28.17
C SER A 65 15.74 24.05 -28.83
N ARG A 66 16.25 25.19 -29.32
CA ARG A 66 17.58 25.25 -29.93
C ARG A 66 18.67 25.18 -28.85
N LYS A 67 19.84 24.64 -29.23
CA LYS A 67 21.03 24.57 -28.38
C LYS A 67 21.81 25.87 -28.52
N ASP A 68 21.99 26.59 -27.42
CA ASP A 68 22.87 27.76 -27.35
C ASP A 68 24.31 27.31 -27.03
N GLY A 69 25.02 26.87 -28.07
CA GLY A 69 26.46 26.53 -28.02
C GLY A 69 26.79 25.04 -28.02
N GLU A 70 28.08 24.74 -28.17
CA GLU A 70 28.62 23.39 -28.45
C GLU A 70 28.42 22.39 -27.29
N ASN A 71 28.20 22.89 -26.06
CA ASN A 71 28.17 22.07 -24.84
C ASN A 71 26.91 22.26 -23.94
N ASN A 72 25.87 22.97 -24.41
CA ASN A 72 24.64 23.17 -23.61
C ASN A 72 23.50 22.26 -24.10
N GLU A 73 22.94 21.47 -23.19
CA GLU A 73 21.70 20.74 -23.43
C GLU A 73 20.52 21.71 -23.63
N PRO A 74 19.56 21.40 -24.51
CA PRO A 74 18.41 22.26 -24.73
C PRO A 74 17.58 22.37 -23.45
N TYR A 75 16.87 23.49 -23.28
CA TYR A 75 16.20 23.83 -22.02
C TYR A 75 15.27 22.73 -21.48
N PHE A 76 14.49 22.11 -22.37
CA PHE A 76 13.58 21.03 -21.98
C PHE A 76 14.33 19.80 -21.45
N THR A 77 15.48 19.44 -22.04
CA THR A 77 16.31 18.33 -21.55
C THR A 77 16.84 18.62 -20.17
N ARG A 78 17.35 19.84 -19.91
CA ARG A 78 17.82 20.23 -18.57
C ARG A 78 16.70 20.23 -17.54
N LEU A 79 15.52 20.72 -17.92
CA LEU A 79 14.34 20.73 -17.05
C LEU A 79 13.92 19.30 -16.70
N ILE A 80 13.90 18.40 -17.70
CA ILE A 80 13.62 16.98 -17.49
C ILE A 80 14.70 16.35 -16.61
N ALA A 81 15.99 16.57 -16.89
CA ALA A 81 17.10 16.02 -16.11
C ALA A 81 17.06 16.47 -14.65
N ASN A 82 16.75 17.75 -14.39
CA ASN A 82 16.59 18.26 -13.03
C ASN A 82 15.34 17.68 -12.34
N ALA A 83 14.24 17.50 -13.08
CA ALA A 83 13.02 16.92 -12.52
C ALA A 83 13.16 15.41 -12.23
N THR A 84 13.98 14.69 -13.01
CA THR A 84 14.24 13.26 -12.84
C THR A 84 15.45 12.96 -11.97
N ALA A 85 16.25 13.98 -11.62
CA ALA A 85 17.38 13.85 -10.72
C ALA A 85 16.96 13.19 -9.39
N GLY A 86 17.58 12.06 -9.08
CA GLY A 86 17.29 11.29 -7.86
C GLY A 86 16.01 10.46 -7.87
N LEU A 87 15.17 10.52 -8.91
CA LEU A 87 14.02 9.61 -9.03
C LEU A 87 14.47 8.17 -9.23
N HIS A 88 15.55 7.96 -10.01
CA HIS A 88 16.12 6.64 -10.22
C HIS A 88 16.52 6.00 -8.88
N GLU A 89 17.23 6.72 -8.02
CA GLU A 89 17.65 6.24 -6.69
C GLU A 89 16.46 5.94 -5.76
N LYS A 90 15.40 6.76 -5.84
CA LYS A 90 14.17 6.51 -5.09
C LYS A 90 13.42 5.28 -5.58
N TRP A 91 13.44 5.00 -6.87
CA TRP A 91 12.80 3.81 -7.44
C TRP A 91 13.62 2.55 -7.20
N THR A 92 14.95 2.62 -7.30
CA THR A 92 15.82 1.49 -6.96
C THR A 92 15.68 1.10 -5.50
N SER A 93 15.73 2.07 -4.57
CA SER A 93 15.53 1.81 -3.13
C SER A 93 14.16 1.23 -2.81
N GLN A 94 13.08 1.72 -3.43
CA GLN A 94 11.73 1.14 -3.25
C GLN A 94 11.64 -0.29 -3.79
N ASN A 95 12.17 -0.53 -4.99
CA ASN A 95 12.17 -1.85 -5.60
C ASN A 95 12.97 -2.86 -4.77
N ASP A 96 14.11 -2.43 -4.24
CA ASP A 96 14.95 -3.23 -3.35
C ASP A 96 14.21 -3.59 -2.05
N HIS A 97 13.57 -2.63 -1.39
CA HIS A 97 12.71 -2.93 -0.23
C HIS A 97 11.60 -3.93 -0.55
N HIS A 98 10.94 -3.78 -1.70
CA HIS A 98 9.88 -4.69 -2.13
C HIS A 98 10.40 -6.11 -2.35
N VAL A 99 11.53 -6.27 -3.05
CA VAL A 99 12.17 -7.57 -3.29
C VAL A 99 12.57 -8.23 -1.96
N ARG A 100 13.20 -7.48 -1.05
CA ARG A 100 13.59 -8.01 0.27
C ARG A 100 12.39 -8.49 1.08
N MET A 101 11.27 -7.76 1.06
CA MET A 101 10.05 -8.18 1.74
C MET A 101 9.48 -9.46 1.14
N ILE A 102 9.50 -9.60 -0.19
CA ILE A 102 9.05 -10.82 -0.87
C ILE A 102 9.95 -12.01 -0.52
N GLU A 103 11.27 -11.83 -0.52
CA GLU A 103 12.21 -12.88 -0.15
C GLU A 103 11.99 -13.35 1.29
N GLN A 104 11.86 -12.41 2.22
CA GLN A 104 11.60 -12.74 3.62
C GLN A 104 10.26 -13.46 3.79
N ALA A 105 9.21 -13.02 3.09
CA ALA A 105 7.92 -13.70 3.11
C ALA A 105 7.98 -15.11 2.51
N GLY A 106 8.83 -15.31 1.49
CA GLY A 106 9.12 -16.62 0.92
C GLY A 106 9.80 -17.55 1.92
N GLU A 107 10.81 -17.07 2.62
CA GLU A 107 11.51 -17.84 3.68
C GLU A 107 10.59 -18.18 4.85
N ASP A 108 9.80 -17.21 5.32
CA ASP A 108 8.83 -17.43 6.39
C ASP A 108 7.78 -18.47 5.96
N ARG A 109 7.31 -18.43 4.71
CA ARG A 109 6.41 -19.46 4.17
C ARG A 109 7.06 -20.84 4.17
N VAL A 110 8.32 -20.96 3.77
CA VAL A 110 9.05 -22.25 3.81
C VAL A 110 9.19 -22.74 5.25
N LEU A 111 9.50 -21.85 6.19
CA LEU A 111 9.55 -22.18 7.62
C LEU A 111 8.20 -22.72 8.10
N PHE A 112 7.09 -22.05 7.78
CA PHE A 112 5.76 -22.49 8.21
C PHE A 112 5.31 -23.80 7.53
N MET A 113 5.67 -24.03 6.27
CA MET A 113 5.35 -25.27 5.56
C MET A 113 6.12 -26.47 6.10
N ASN A 114 7.36 -26.26 6.57
CA ASN A 114 8.20 -27.32 7.12
C ASN A 114 8.04 -27.52 8.63
N THR A 115 7.40 -26.58 9.34
CA THR A 115 7.18 -26.69 10.78
C THR A 115 6.03 -27.66 11.06
N ARG A 116 6.20 -28.51 12.07
CA ARG A 116 5.12 -29.40 12.53
C ARG A 116 3.93 -28.56 13.03
N PRO A 117 2.69 -28.83 12.56
CA PRO A 117 1.52 -28.11 13.06
C PRO A 117 1.40 -28.34 14.58
N GLN A 118 1.06 -27.27 15.31
CA GLN A 118 0.81 -27.39 16.74
C GLN A 118 -0.50 -28.18 16.93
N GLU A 119 -0.42 -29.35 17.56
CA GLU A 119 -1.57 -30.23 17.80
C GLU A 119 -2.54 -29.67 18.84
N TYR A 120 -2.08 -28.74 19.68
CA TYR A 120 -2.84 -28.18 20.78
C TYR A 120 -2.85 -26.65 20.74
N VAL A 121 -3.98 -26.07 21.17
CA VAL A 121 -4.12 -24.63 21.39
C VAL A 121 -3.84 -24.34 22.86
N GLN A 122 -2.83 -23.53 23.15
CA GLN A 122 -2.56 -23.10 24.52
C GLN A 122 -3.65 -22.12 24.98
N MET A 123 -4.41 -22.51 26.00
CA MET A 123 -5.44 -21.66 26.61
C MET A 123 -4.79 -20.66 27.57
N LYS A 124 -5.34 -19.45 27.66
CA LYS A 124 -4.83 -18.41 28.57
C LYS A 124 -4.97 -18.81 30.04
N PHE A 125 -6.04 -19.52 30.37
CA PHE A 125 -6.31 -20.04 31.70
C PHE A 125 -7.05 -21.37 31.58
N PRO A 126 -6.78 -22.33 32.48
CA PRO A 126 -7.33 -23.69 32.38
C PRO A 126 -8.83 -23.74 32.69
N GLU A 127 -9.35 -22.81 33.49
CA GLU A 127 -10.76 -22.78 33.91
C GLU A 127 -11.74 -22.51 32.76
N ILE A 128 -11.27 -22.06 31.59
CA ILE A 128 -12.12 -21.81 30.42
C ILE A 128 -12.81 -23.09 29.92
N MET A 129 -12.19 -24.26 30.15
CA MET A 129 -12.79 -25.55 29.80
C MET A 129 -14.04 -25.86 30.63
N ASN A 130 -14.19 -25.18 31.78
CA ASN A 130 -15.32 -25.32 32.69
C ASN A 130 -16.22 -24.07 32.69
N ALA A 131 -16.00 -23.15 31.74
CA ALA A 131 -16.83 -21.97 31.59
C ALA A 131 -18.17 -22.36 30.95
N GLY A 132 -19.19 -22.54 31.79
CA GLY A 132 -20.56 -22.89 31.39
C GLY A 132 -21.61 -22.06 32.14
N SER A 133 -22.89 -22.32 31.83
CA SER A 133 -24.00 -21.74 32.60
C SER A 133 -23.90 -22.16 34.07
N PRO A 134 -24.07 -21.25 35.03
CA PRO A 134 -24.07 -21.59 36.46
C PRO A 134 -25.35 -22.33 36.89
N TYR A 135 -26.40 -22.36 36.05
CA TYR A 135 -27.70 -22.96 36.39
C TYR A 135 -27.90 -24.31 35.70
N ASN A 136 -28.51 -25.24 36.44
CA ASN A 136 -28.96 -26.54 35.95
C ASN A 136 -27.84 -27.41 35.36
N VAL A 137 -26.66 -27.40 35.98
CA VAL A 137 -25.52 -28.23 35.58
C VAL A 137 -25.60 -29.57 36.31
N PRO A 138 -25.72 -30.72 35.59
CA PRO A 138 -25.70 -32.02 36.23
C PRO A 138 -24.34 -32.29 36.88
N ALA A 139 -24.36 -32.93 38.04
CA ALA A 139 -23.13 -33.31 38.75
C ALA A 139 -22.25 -34.20 37.86
N GLY A 140 -20.94 -33.90 37.81
CA GLY A 140 -19.99 -34.61 36.95
C GLY A 140 -19.88 -34.08 35.51
N SER A 141 -20.66 -33.06 35.13
CA SER A 141 -20.49 -32.38 33.83
C SER A 141 -19.16 -31.62 33.70
N GLN A 142 -18.57 -31.25 34.83
CA GLN A 142 -17.33 -30.48 34.89
C GLN A 142 -16.12 -31.41 34.90
N VAL A 143 -15.10 -31.09 34.11
CA VAL A 143 -13.86 -31.87 34.03
C VAL A 143 -12.96 -31.54 35.22
N GLN A 144 -12.39 -32.57 35.87
CA GLN A 144 -11.39 -32.37 36.93
C GLN A 144 -10.14 -31.68 36.36
N MET A 145 -9.79 -30.52 36.91
CA MET A 145 -8.74 -29.64 36.37
C MET A 145 -7.40 -29.77 37.09
N ASP A 146 -7.29 -30.57 38.14
CA ASP A 146 -6.15 -30.59 39.06
C ASP A 146 -4.82 -30.83 38.33
N LYS A 147 -4.77 -31.82 37.44
CA LYS A 147 -3.56 -32.12 36.64
C LYS A 147 -3.15 -30.97 35.71
N VAL A 148 -4.13 -30.26 35.16
CA VAL A 148 -3.89 -29.13 34.25
C VAL A 148 -3.37 -27.94 35.06
N ILE A 149 -3.97 -27.68 36.23
CA ILE A 149 -3.53 -26.65 37.17
C ILE A 149 -2.10 -26.92 37.62
N GLU A 150 -1.78 -28.16 38.01
CA GLU A 150 -0.43 -28.57 38.41
C GLU A 150 0.59 -28.33 37.30
N LYS A 151 0.28 -28.72 36.06
CA LYS A 151 1.14 -28.47 34.90
C LYS A 151 1.43 -26.98 34.72
N TYR A 152 0.41 -26.12 34.74
CA TYR A 152 0.61 -24.68 34.54
C TYR A 152 1.29 -24.00 35.73
N LYS A 153 1.02 -24.44 36.96
CA LYS A 153 1.76 -23.99 38.15
C LYS A 153 3.26 -24.29 38.02
N LYS A 154 3.60 -25.51 37.57
CA LYS A 154 4.99 -25.91 37.34
C LYS A 154 5.66 -25.02 36.29
N LEU A 155 5.01 -24.83 35.14
CA LEU A 155 5.52 -23.96 34.06
C LEU A 155 5.71 -22.50 34.52
N ALA A 156 4.77 -21.97 35.30
CA ALA A 156 4.87 -20.61 35.83
C ALA A 156 6.05 -20.46 36.81
N ASN A 157 6.28 -21.45 37.67
CA ASN A 157 7.42 -21.46 38.59
C ASN A 157 8.75 -21.53 37.83
N GLU A 158 8.87 -22.44 36.86
CA GLU A 158 10.06 -22.57 36.00
C GLU A 158 10.36 -21.26 35.24
N ASP A 159 9.34 -20.60 34.70
CA ASP A 159 9.53 -19.32 34.00
C ASP A 159 9.89 -18.17 34.94
N ASN A 160 9.37 -18.17 36.16
CA ASN A 160 9.75 -17.20 37.19
C ASN A 160 11.20 -17.41 37.65
N GLU A 161 11.62 -18.66 37.83
CA GLU A 161 13.01 -19.01 38.14
C GLU A 161 13.96 -18.56 37.02
N ARG A 162 13.64 -18.86 35.75
CA ARG A 162 14.42 -18.38 34.59
C ARG A 162 14.52 -16.86 34.53
N LYS A 163 13.42 -16.14 34.80
CA LYS A 163 13.44 -14.68 34.86
C LYS A 163 14.30 -14.19 36.01
N LEU A 164 14.22 -14.83 37.17
CA LEU A 164 15.01 -14.51 38.36
C LEU A 164 16.50 -14.76 38.14
N GLU A 165 16.87 -15.85 37.47
CA GLU A 165 18.27 -16.12 37.06
C GLU A 165 18.79 -15.06 36.11
N LYS A 166 18.00 -14.68 35.09
CA LYS A 166 18.35 -13.58 34.18
C LYS A 166 18.52 -12.25 34.93
N LEU A 167 17.65 -11.97 35.90
CA LEU A 167 17.76 -10.79 36.77
C LEU A 167 19.05 -10.84 37.60
N ARG A 168 19.36 -11.98 38.24
CA ARG A 168 20.59 -12.17 39.03
C ARG A 168 21.85 -12.01 38.20
N ASN A 169 21.81 -12.45 36.95
CA ASN A 169 22.93 -12.34 36.01
C ASN A 169 22.97 -10.99 35.27
N ASN A 170 22.05 -10.05 35.55
CA ASN A 170 21.87 -8.80 34.80
C ASN A 170 21.76 -9.01 33.27
N GLN A 171 21.16 -10.13 32.86
CA GLN A 171 20.93 -10.51 31.46
C GLN A 171 19.47 -10.28 31.06
N ILE A 172 18.94 -9.12 31.42
CA ILE A 172 17.56 -8.76 31.10
C ILE A 172 17.51 -8.32 29.63
N SER A 173 16.69 -8.99 28.84
CA SER A 173 16.59 -8.73 27.39
C SER A 173 16.18 -7.29 27.03
N SER A 174 15.57 -6.54 27.95
CA SER A 174 15.19 -5.13 27.74
C SER A 174 16.33 -4.15 28.01
N GLU A 175 17.32 -4.54 28.82
CA GLU A 175 18.45 -3.69 29.21
C GLU A 175 19.68 -3.96 28.36
N GLN A 176 19.80 -5.18 27.82
CA GLN A 176 20.88 -5.49 26.90
C GLN A 176 20.69 -4.76 25.57
N PRO A 177 21.78 -4.22 24.98
CA PRO A 177 21.72 -3.68 23.63
C PRO A 177 21.23 -4.77 22.67
N PHE A 178 20.40 -4.39 21.70
CA PHE A 178 19.91 -5.33 20.71
C PHE A 178 21.06 -5.82 19.82
N GLU A 179 21.62 -6.98 20.15
CA GLU A 179 22.69 -7.64 19.37
C GLU A 179 22.14 -8.49 18.21
N GLY A 180 20.82 -8.51 18.02
CA GLY A 180 20.19 -9.27 16.96
C GLY A 180 20.54 -8.74 15.57
N LYS A 181 20.91 -9.62 14.64
CA LYS A 181 20.79 -9.31 13.21
C LYS A 181 19.33 -8.97 12.96
N THR A 182 19.04 -7.75 12.48
CA THR A 182 17.71 -7.43 11.97
C THR A 182 17.30 -8.54 11.00
N ARG A 183 16.12 -9.15 11.17
CA ARG A 183 15.63 -10.18 10.22
C ARG A 183 15.51 -9.64 8.79
N VAL A 184 15.54 -8.32 8.63
CA VAL A 184 15.67 -7.66 7.34
C VAL A 184 17.00 -8.07 6.74
N LYS A 185 16.95 -8.78 5.61
CA LYS A 185 18.14 -9.09 4.82
C LYS A 185 18.92 -7.81 4.52
N LYS A 186 20.22 -7.86 4.75
CA LYS A 186 21.14 -6.81 4.32
C LYS A 186 20.96 -6.61 2.82
N ALA A 187 21.08 -5.37 2.35
CA ALA A 187 21.16 -5.08 0.93
C ALA A 187 22.18 -6.01 0.27
N PRO A 188 21.93 -6.54 -0.94
CA PRO A 188 23.03 -7.04 -1.74
C PRO A 188 24.06 -5.92 -1.89
N ASP A 189 25.33 -6.22 -1.68
CA ASP A 189 26.40 -5.25 -1.87
C ASP A 189 26.42 -4.90 -3.37
N MET A 190 26.00 -3.69 -3.71
CA MET A 190 26.03 -3.17 -5.08
C MET A 190 27.49 -2.80 -5.38
N PHE A 191 28.08 -3.45 -6.39
CA PHE A 191 29.47 -3.24 -6.84
C PHE A 191 29.76 -1.81 -7.27
#